data_AF-B1V6M2-F1
#
_entry.id   AF-B1V6M2-F1
#
_cell.length_a   1.000
_cell.length_b   1.000
_cell.length_c   1.000
_cell.angle_alpha   90.00
_cell.angle_beta   90.00
_cell.angle_gamma   90.00
#
_symmetry.space_group_name_H-M   'P 1'
#
loop_
_entity.id
_entity.type
_entity.pdbx_description
1 polymer ?
#
loop_
_entity_poly.entity_id
_entity_poly.type
_entity_poly.pdbx_seq_one_letter_code
_entity_poly.pdbx_strand_id
1 'polypeptide(L)'
;MVSKITKGIMAGVLISTVAIGGPVAKVYASDNSTKDSVCYNEEKEMTLQDYLNEMKFLSNDEKQKLIDADNESKPYYDKVNDIENEIEKISNKILNGSDNIYDRYDEILKSHEGLWEKLYSNITDEQTKINSDKELIKASKILTEEEKNILIDDQIKLDEIYKKLDERNNEVNKATESLNKQLDEIYSKIDDINKKNNSIWEKVDYNYNKIIK
;
A
#
# COMPACT_ATOMS: atom_id res chain seq x y z
N MET A 1 13.89 -12.58 21.25
CA MET A 1 14.27 -11.41 20.43
C MET A 1 13.78 -11.72 19.03
N VAL A 2 12.79 -10.96 18.56
CA VAL A 2 11.99 -11.21 17.35
C VAL A 2 12.91 -11.14 16.13
N SER A 3 13.25 -12.28 15.54
CA SER A 3 13.82 -12.29 14.19
C SER A 3 12.71 -11.82 13.27
N LYS A 4 12.94 -10.67 12.66
CA LYS A 4 12.06 -10.03 11.72
C LYS A 4 11.82 -11.01 10.57
N ILE A 5 10.71 -11.75 10.61
CA ILE A 5 10.05 -12.22 9.40
C ILE A 5 9.56 -10.95 8.72
N THR A 6 10.51 -10.31 8.07
CA THR A 6 10.35 -9.24 7.09
C THR A 6 9.88 -9.95 5.82
N LYS A 7 8.71 -10.57 5.89
CA LYS A 7 7.89 -10.89 4.72
C LYS A 7 6.80 -9.84 4.79
N GLY A 8 7.00 -8.66 4.28
CA GLY A 8 7.71 -8.28 3.07
C GLY A 8 6.90 -7.07 2.68
N ILE A 9 7.57 -5.96 2.48
CA ILE A 9 6.93 -4.74 2.02
C ILE A 9 6.09 -5.16 0.82
N MET A 10 4.76 -5.10 0.99
CA MET A 10 3.82 -5.03 -0.12
C MET A 10 4.22 -3.78 -0.89
N ALA A 11 5.19 -3.94 -1.79
CA ALA A 11 5.36 -3.08 -2.94
C ALA A 11 4.41 -3.54 -4.06
N GLY A 12 3.36 -4.29 -3.71
CA GLY A 12 2.09 -4.12 -4.39
C GLY A 12 1.67 -2.68 -4.15
N VAL A 13 1.72 -1.86 -5.20
CA VAL A 13 1.02 -0.59 -5.25
C VAL A 13 -0.41 -0.87 -4.79
N LEU A 14 -0.68 -0.61 -3.51
CA LEU A 14 -2.02 -0.45 -3.01
C LEU A 14 -2.54 0.80 -3.72
N ILE A 15 -3.14 0.62 -4.89
CA ILE A 15 -4.16 1.53 -5.37
C ILE A 15 -5.31 1.30 -4.40
N SER A 16 -5.18 1.87 -3.21
CA SER A 16 -6.32 2.09 -2.33
C SER A 16 -7.28 2.91 -3.17
N THR A 17 -8.44 2.33 -3.49
CA THR A 17 -9.59 3.09 -3.92
C THR A 17 -9.94 4.01 -2.76
N VAL A 18 -9.32 5.19 -2.71
CA VAL A 18 -9.68 6.23 -1.77
C VAL A 18 -11.03 6.74 -2.26
N ALA A 19 -12.09 6.32 -1.57
CA ALA A 19 -13.39 6.95 -1.71
C ALA A 19 -13.18 8.46 -1.54
N ILE A 20 -13.45 9.18 -2.62
CA ILE A 20 -13.25 10.61 -2.77
C ILE A 20 -14.16 11.31 -1.72
N GLY A 21 -13.55 11.92 -0.71
CA GLY A 21 -14.27 12.69 0.31
C GLY A 21 -13.49 12.84 1.62
N GLY A 22 -12.49 13.72 1.65
CA GLY A 22 -11.78 14.13 2.88
C GLY A 22 -10.24 14.15 2.73
N PRO A 23 -9.55 15.01 3.49
CA PRO A 23 -8.21 15.52 3.14
C PRO A 23 -7.10 14.47 3.23
N VAL A 24 -6.35 14.39 2.13
CA VAL A 24 -4.96 13.92 1.97
C VAL A 24 -4.66 12.48 2.40
N ALA A 25 -5.07 11.52 1.57
CA ALA A 25 -4.34 10.26 1.48
C ALA A 25 -3.07 10.51 0.64
N LYS A 26 -1.91 10.61 1.32
CA LYS A 26 -0.61 10.48 0.66
C LYS A 26 -0.55 9.12 -0.03
N VAL A 27 -0.79 9.12 -1.35
CA VAL A 27 -0.31 8.06 -2.23
C VAL A 27 1.19 8.22 -2.23
N TYR A 28 1.90 7.31 -1.58
CA TYR A 28 3.35 7.27 -1.65
C TYR A 28 3.73 6.96 -3.10
N ALA A 29 4.11 7.97 -3.86
CA ALA A 29 5.05 7.78 -4.95
C ALA A 29 6.29 7.14 -4.34
N SER A 30 6.67 5.95 -4.79
CA SER A 30 7.93 5.35 -4.39
C SER A 30 9.06 6.27 -4.86
N ASP A 31 9.72 6.90 -3.90
CA ASP A 31 10.89 7.72 -4.13
C ASP A 31 11.96 6.87 -4.82
N ASN A 32 12.18 7.11 -6.11
CA ASN A 32 13.04 6.33 -6.98
C ASN A 32 14.51 6.80 -6.87
N SER A 33 15.02 6.97 -5.64
CA SER A 33 16.37 7.51 -5.41
C SER A 33 17.11 6.99 -4.17
N THR A 34 17.14 5.68 -3.95
CA THR A 34 18.32 5.09 -3.28
C THR A 34 18.81 3.85 -4.02
N LYS A 35 19.95 4.00 -4.71
CA LYS A 35 20.95 2.92 -4.76
C LYS A 35 21.51 2.75 -3.36
N ASP A 36 20.72 2.24 -2.43
CA ASP A 36 21.25 1.77 -1.17
C ASP A 36 21.82 0.38 -1.45
N SER A 37 23.14 0.35 -1.52
CA SER A 37 23.92 -0.86 -1.30
C SER A 37 23.45 -1.47 0.03
N VAL A 38 22.57 -2.47 -0.04
CA VAL A 38 22.27 -3.32 1.09
C VAL A 38 23.55 -4.09 1.38
N CYS A 39 24.28 -3.63 2.39
CA CYS A 39 25.26 -4.41 3.08
C CYS A 39 24.53 -5.59 3.74
N TYR A 40 24.45 -6.71 3.02
CA TYR A 40 24.11 -7.98 3.62
C TYR A 40 25.15 -8.29 4.69
N ASN A 41 24.77 -8.16 5.96
CA ASN A 41 25.48 -8.85 7.01
C ASN A 41 25.33 -10.35 6.72
N GLU A 42 26.44 -11.08 6.64
CA GLU A 42 26.50 -12.54 6.52
C GLU A 42 26.01 -13.23 7.81
N GLU A 43 24.82 -12.89 8.29
CA GLU A 43 24.12 -13.72 9.26
C GLU A 43 23.59 -14.95 8.51
N LYS A 44 23.98 -16.13 8.97
CA LYS A 44 23.60 -17.42 8.38
C LYS A 44 22.08 -17.49 8.24
N GLU A 45 21.57 -17.41 7.01
CA GLU A 45 20.14 -17.56 6.74
C GLU A 45 19.68 -18.92 7.26
N MET A 46 18.86 -18.89 8.30
CA MET A 46 18.30 -20.08 8.91
C MET A 46 17.20 -20.62 7.98
N THR A 47 17.30 -21.88 7.58
CA THR A 47 16.28 -22.51 6.72
C THR A 47 15.00 -22.80 7.52
N LEU A 48 13.87 -23.00 6.84
CA LEU A 48 12.65 -23.51 7.50
C LEU A 48 12.93 -24.81 8.27
N GLN A 49 13.76 -25.68 7.70
CA GLN A 49 14.17 -26.92 8.34
C GLN A 49 14.93 -26.68 9.65
N ASP A 50 15.84 -25.69 9.68
CA ASP A 50 16.54 -25.32 10.92
C ASP A 50 15.56 -24.82 11.99
N TYR A 51 14.59 -23.99 11.63
CA TYR A 51 13.56 -23.50 12.55
C TYR A 51 12.68 -24.64 13.11
N LEU A 52 12.25 -25.56 12.24
CA LEU A 52 11.44 -26.72 12.65
C LEU A 52 12.22 -27.70 13.53
N ASN A 53 13.54 -27.80 13.34
CA ASN A 53 14.39 -28.65 14.17
C ASN A 53 14.41 -28.20 15.64
N GLU A 54 14.33 -26.89 15.90
CA GLU A 54 14.25 -26.33 17.25
C GLU A 54 12.90 -26.60 17.94
N MET A 55 11.84 -26.85 17.17
CA MET A 55 10.51 -27.15 17.70
C MET A 55 10.40 -28.58 18.23
N LYS A 56 10.75 -28.78 19.50
CA LYS A 56 10.67 -30.08 20.20
C LYS A 56 9.23 -30.59 20.40
N PHE A 57 8.23 -29.71 20.30
CA PHE A 57 6.82 -30.06 20.48
C PHE A 57 6.17 -30.63 19.20
N LEU A 58 6.82 -30.48 18.04
CA LEU A 58 6.38 -31.09 16.78
C LEU A 58 7.00 -32.47 16.60
N SER A 59 6.21 -33.43 16.11
CA SER A 59 6.72 -34.72 15.65
C SER A 59 7.50 -34.58 14.35
N ASN A 60 8.32 -35.58 14.01
CA ASN A 60 9.03 -35.58 12.73
C ASN A 60 8.07 -35.57 11.53
N ASP A 61 6.93 -36.28 11.62
CA ASP A 61 5.90 -36.28 10.57
C ASP A 61 5.24 -34.91 10.42
N GLU A 62 4.96 -34.19 11.51
CA GLU A 62 4.42 -32.83 11.48
C GLU A 62 5.42 -31.87 10.82
N LYS A 63 6.71 -31.98 11.14
CA LYS A 63 7.76 -31.17 10.51
C LYS A 63 7.86 -31.44 9.02
N GLN A 64 7.83 -32.72 8.61
CA GLN A 64 7.91 -33.09 7.20
C GLN A 64 6.72 -32.53 6.41
N LYS A 65 5.50 -32.58 6.97
CA LYS A 65 4.31 -31.98 6.33
C LYS A 65 4.45 -30.48 6.08
N LEU A 66 5.07 -29.74 7.01
CA LEU A 66 5.32 -28.31 6.83
C LEU A 66 6.40 -28.05 5.77
N ILE A 67 7.45 -28.87 5.72
CA ILE A 67 8.48 -28.79 4.67
C ILE A 67 7.88 -29.10 3.29
N ASP A 68 7.06 -30.14 3.19
CA ASP A 68 6.39 -30.52 1.94
C ASP A 68 5.45 -29.40 1.46
N ALA A 69 4.70 -28.79 2.38
CA ALA A 69 3.81 -27.66 2.09
C ALA A 69 4.57 -26.40 1.63
N ASP A 70 5.72 -26.09 2.23
CA ASP A 70 6.59 -24.99 1.82
C ASP A 70 7.15 -25.22 0.41
N ASN A 71 7.62 -26.45 0.13
CA ASN A 71 8.08 -26.85 -1.19
C ASN A 71 6.96 -26.81 -2.24
N GLU A 72 5.75 -27.27 -1.88
CA GLU A 72 4.56 -27.18 -2.75
C GLU A 72 4.17 -25.73 -3.05
N SER A 73 4.33 -24.83 -2.06
CA SER A 73 3.99 -23.41 -2.17
C SER A 73 5.02 -22.59 -2.94
N LYS A 74 6.30 -22.98 -2.93
CA LYS A 74 7.41 -22.27 -3.58
C LYS A 74 7.15 -21.84 -5.04
N PRO A 75 6.74 -22.72 -5.98
CA PRO A 75 6.48 -22.31 -7.36
C PRO A 75 5.31 -21.32 -7.50
N TYR A 76 4.41 -21.24 -6.51
CA TYR A 76 3.36 -20.23 -6.49
C TYR A 76 3.90 -18.87 -6.07
N TYR A 77 4.80 -18.81 -5.08
CA TYR A 77 5.49 -17.57 -4.72
C TYR A 77 6.36 -17.02 -5.85
N ASP A 78 7.06 -17.89 -6.58
CA ASP A 78 7.82 -17.47 -7.77
C ASP A 78 6.91 -16.81 -8.81
N LYS A 79 5.72 -17.39 -9.05
CA LYS A 79 4.71 -16.82 -9.96
C LYS A 79 4.11 -15.51 -9.45
N VAL A 80 3.90 -15.36 -8.15
CA VAL A 80 3.45 -14.10 -7.55
C VAL A 80 4.46 -13.01 -7.87
N ASN A 81 5.75 -13.26 -7.61
CA ASN A 81 6.81 -12.30 -7.91
C ASN A 81 6.85 -11.93 -9.40
N ASP A 82 6.72 -12.91 -10.30
CA ASP A 82 6.69 -12.66 -11.74
C ASP A 82 5.49 -11.77 -12.14
N ILE A 83 4.30 -12.05 -11.61
CA ILE A 83 3.08 -11.29 -11.93
C ILE A 83 3.17 -9.87 -11.35
N GLU A 84 3.64 -9.71 -10.10
CA GLU A 84 3.81 -8.40 -9.47
C GLU A 84 4.79 -7.53 -10.26
N ASN A 85 5.89 -8.10 -10.74
CA ASN A 85 6.84 -7.40 -11.62
C ASN A 85 6.20 -6.95 -12.94
N GLU A 86 5.30 -7.76 -13.54
CA GLU A 86 4.59 -7.36 -14.76
C GLU A 86 3.54 -6.28 -14.50
N ILE A 87 2.80 -6.36 -13.38
CA ILE A 87 1.88 -5.31 -12.93
C ILE A 87 2.64 -4.00 -12.74
N GLU A 88 3.81 -4.05 -12.10
CA GLU A 88 4.66 -2.88 -11.90
C GLU A 88 5.08 -2.26 -13.24
N LYS A 89 5.57 -3.08 -14.20
CA LYS A 89 5.94 -2.59 -15.54
C LYS A 89 4.78 -1.92 -16.27
N ILE A 90 3.58 -2.50 -16.21
CA ILE A 90 2.37 -1.94 -16.82
C ILE A 90 2.00 -0.62 -16.15
N SER A 91 1.99 -0.61 -14.82
CA SER A 91 1.65 0.57 -14.00
C SER A 91 2.61 1.71 -14.31
N ASN A 92 3.92 1.45 -14.24
CA ASN A 92 4.96 2.42 -14.56
C ASN A 92 4.81 2.95 -15.98
N LYS A 93 4.48 2.11 -16.97
CA LYS A 93 4.26 2.56 -18.35
C LYS A 93 3.07 3.51 -18.50
N ILE A 94 1.96 3.24 -17.81
CA ILE A 94 0.73 4.06 -17.88
C ILE A 94 0.89 5.37 -17.10
N LEU A 95 1.56 5.29 -15.95
CA LEU A 95 1.82 6.42 -15.07
C LEU A 95 3.04 7.24 -15.51
N ASN A 96 3.85 6.76 -16.47
CA ASN A 96 4.97 7.51 -17.01
C ASN A 96 4.46 8.85 -17.59
N GLY A 97 4.94 9.96 -17.01
CA GLY A 97 4.49 11.32 -17.33
C GLY A 97 3.45 11.91 -16.35
N SER A 98 3.06 11.19 -15.30
CA SER A 98 2.29 11.73 -14.17
C SER A 98 3.14 12.54 -13.18
N ASP A 99 4.47 12.47 -13.26
CA ASP A 99 5.37 13.23 -12.36
C ASP A 99 5.07 14.74 -12.40
N ASN A 100 4.78 15.27 -13.59
CA ASN A 100 4.39 16.68 -13.75
C ASN A 100 3.03 17.02 -13.13
N ILE A 101 2.20 16.03 -12.82
CA ILE A 101 0.87 16.26 -12.22
C ILE A 101 1.04 16.58 -10.74
N TYR A 102 1.94 15.88 -10.06
CA TYR A 102 2.27 16.15 -8.66
C TYR A 102 2.99 17.49 -8.51
N ASP A 103 3.93 17.81 -9.40
CA ASP A 103 4.58 19.13 -9.40
C ASP A 103 3.53 20.25 -9.54
N ARG A 104 2.59 20.11 -10.47
CA ARG A 104 1.50 21.10 -10.66
C ARG A 104 0.57 21.19 -9.47
N TYR A 105 0.29 20.06 -8.80
CA TYR A 105 -0.50 20.03 -7.58
C TYR A 105 0.18 20.86 -6.48
N ASP A 106 1.45 20.58 -6.24
CA ASP A 106 2.27 21.28 -5.25
C ASP A 106 2.41 22.77 -5.59
N GLU A 107 2.59 23.10 -6.88
CA GLU A 107 2.65 24.49 -7.35
C GLU A 107 1.35 25.26 -7.05
N ILE A 108 0.18 24.65 -7.25
CA ILE A 108 -1.11 25.29 -6.96
C ILE A 108 -1.23 25.57 -5.46
N LEU A 109 -0.98 24.56 -4.61
CA LEU A 109 -1.07 24.73 -3.16
C LEU A 109 -0.06 25.75 -2.65
N LYS A 110 1.18 25.72 -3.15
CA LYS A 110 2.25 26.63 -2.75
C LYS A 110 1.99 28.07 -3.20
N SER A 111 1.36 28.27 -4.36
CA SER A 111 1.08 29.62 -4.90
C SER A 111 0.22 30.46 -3.96
N HIS A 112 -0.69 29.82 -3.21
CA HIS A 112 -1.57 30.49 -2.25
C HIS A 112 -1.57 29.81 -0.87
N GLU A 113 -0.42 29.27 -0.45
CA GLU A 113 -0.25 28.51 0.81
C GLU A 113 -0.80 29.26 2.02
N GLY A 114 -0.53 30.56 2.13
CA GLY A 114 -1.02 31.38 3.24
C GLY A 114 -2.54 31.53 3.28
N LEU A 115 -3.23 31.48 2.13
CA LEU A 115 -4.70 31.49 2.08
C LEU A 115 -5.28 30.13 2.47
N TRP A 116 -4.65 29.04 2.02
CA TRP A 116 -5.01 27.68 2.44
C TRP A 116 -4.80 27.49 3.94
N GLU A 117 -3.65 27.92 4.49
CA GLU A 117 -3.38 27.89 5.94
C GLU A 117 -4.39 28.73 6.72
N LYS A 118 -4.69 29.95 6.25
CA LYS A 118 -5.70 30.82 6.84
C LYS A 118 -7.07 30.14 6.88
N LEU A 119 -7.48 29.43 5.83
CA LEU A 119 -8.72 28.68 5.80
C LEU A 119 -8.70 27.53 6.82
N TYR A 120 -7.73 26.61 6.71
CA TYR A 120 -7.71 25.36 7.49
C TYR A 120 -7.45 25.59 8.99
N SER A 121 -6.68 26.61 9.36
CA SER A 121 -6.40 26.94 10.76
C SER A 121 -7.58 27.58 11.50
N ASN A 122 -8.62 28.00 10.76
CA ASN A 122 -9.78 28.69 11.32
C ASN A 122 -11.11 27.96 11.05
N ILE A 123 -11.05 26.66 10.76
CA ILE A 123 -12.23 25.81 10.60
C ILE A 123 -12.92 25.64 11.96
N THR A 124 -14.23 25.88 11.99
CA THR A 124 -15.05 25.61 13.18
C THR A 124 -15.52 24.16 13.24
N ASP A 125 -15.92 23.70 14.42
CA ASP A 125 -16.51 22.36 14.62
C ASP A 125 -17.69 22.08 13.68
N GLU A 126 -18.48 23.10 13.31
CA GLU A 126 -19.56 22.95 12.33
C GLU A 126 -19.03 22.74 10.92
N GLN A 127 -17.99 23.49 10.54
CA GLN A 127 -17.36 23.40 9.23
C GLN A 127 -16.54 22.12 9.02
N THR A 128 -16.10 21.44 10.08
CA THR A 128 -15.44 20.12 9.97
C THR A 128 -16.35 19.04 9.34
N LYS A 129 -17.66 19.27 9.30
CA LYS A 129 -18.65 18.36 8.69
C LYS A 129 -18.84 18.60 7.19
N ILE A 130 -18.23 19.64 6.64
CA ILE A 130 -18.30 19.97 5.21
C ILE A 130 -17.25 19.11 4.50
N ASN A 131 -17.69 18.27 3.56
CA ASN A 131 -16.83 17.30 2.87
C ASN A 131 -16.27 17.83 1.53
N SER A 132 -16.59 19.07 1.17
CA SER A 132 -16.18 19.69 -0.09
C SER A 132 -15.37 20.96 0.20
N ASP A 133 -14.14 21.02 -0.32
CA ASP A 133 -13.29 22.21 -0.16
C ASP A 133 -13.96 23.46 -0.74
N LYS A 134 -14.69 23.35 -1.87
CA LYS A 134 -15.43 24.49 -2.44
C LYS A 134 -16.55 24.98 -1.52
N GLU A 135 -17.25 24.07 -0.86
CA GLU A 135 -18.29 24.45 0.10
C GLU A 135 -17.67 25.06 1.35
N LEU A 136 -16.54 24.52 1.81
CA LEU A 136 -15.79 25.02 2.95
C LEU A 136 -15.25 26.43 2.70
N ILE A 137 -14.65 26.69 1.54
CA ILE A 137 -14.17 28.02 1.11
C ILE A 137 -15.34 29.02 1.13
N LYS A 138 -16.49 28.66 0.54
CA LYS A 138 -17.69 29.52 0.51
C LYS A 138 -18.23 29.80 1.91
N ALA A 139 -18.25 28.78 2.77
CA ALA A 139 -18.72 28.87 4.15
C ALA A 139 -17.75 29.60 5.08
N SER A 140 -16.51 29.86 4.64
CA SER A 140 -15.50 30.57 5.44
C SER A 140 -15.99 31.97 5.83
N LYS A 141 -15.92 32.25 7.13
CA LYS A 141 -16.21 33.56 7.72
C LYS A 141 -14.96 34.43 7.85
N ILE A 142 -13.77 33.86 7.60
CA ILE A 142 -12.46 34.50 7.81
C ILE A 142 -11.85 34.97 6.49
N LEU A 143 -12.19 34.32 5.38
CA LEU A 143 -11.77 34.76 4.04
C LEU A 143 -12.65 35.90 3.54
N THR A 144 -12.02 36.88 2.89
CA THR A 144 -12.72 37.88 2.10
C THR A 144 -13.28 37.26 0.82
N GLU A 145 -14.23 37.93 0.16
CA GLU A 145 -14.79 37.42 -1.10
C GLU A 145 -13.73 37.29 -2.21
N GLU A 146 -12.71 38.15 -2.23
CA GLU A 146 -11.62 38.06 -3.21
C GLU A 146 -10.70 36.86 -2.92
N GLU A 147 -10.36 36.63 -1.64
CA GLU A 147 -9.58 35.45 -1.23
C GLU A 147 -10.36 34.15 -1.51
N LYS A 148 -11.68 34.14 -1.32
CA LYS A 148 -12.52 32.99 -1.67
C LYS A 148 -12.45 32.70 -3.17
N ASN A 149 -12.54 33.72 -4.02
CA ASN A 149 -12.47 33.52 -5.47
C ASN A 149 -11.11 32.92 -5.88
N ILE A 150 -10.00 33.39 -5.30
CA ILE A 150 -8.67 32.81 -5.54
C ILE A 150 -8.63 31.32 -5.17
N LEU A 151 -9.09 30.97 -3.97
CA LEU A 151 -9.08 29.57 -3.53
C LEU A 151 -10.06 28.68 -4.32
N ILE A 152 -11.18 29.24 -4.78
CA ILE A 152 -12.11 28.52 -5.66
C ILE A 152 -11.45 28.20 -7.01
N ASP A 153 -10.71 29.16 -7.59
CA ASP A 153 -9.99 28.96 -8.84
C ASP A 153 -8.88 27.91 -8.70
N ASP A 154 -8.15 27.92 -7.57
CA ASP A 154 -7.20 26.87 -7.25
C ASP A 154 -7.88 25.52 -7.10
N GLN A 155 -8.98 25.45 -6.37
CA GLN A 155 -9.72 24.21 -6.18
C GLN A 155 -10.23 23.63 -7.51
N ILE A 156 -10.63 24.48 -8.48
CA ILE A 156 -10.99 24.02 -9.83
C ILE A 156 -9.80 23.31 -10.51
N LYS A 157 -8.59 23.88 -10.42
CA LYS A 157 -7.38 23.27 -10.99
C LYS A 157 -7.00 21.97 -10.27
N LEU A 158 -7.15 21.93 -8.95
CA LEU A 158 -6.91 20.73 -8.15
C LEU A 158 -7.90 19.62 -8.53
N ASP A 159 -9.19 19.94 -8.71
CA ASP A 159 -10.21 18.98 -9.15
C ASP A 159 -9.86 18.37 -10.53
N GLU A 160 -9.35 19.18 -11.47
CA GLU A 160 -8.89 18.68 -12.77
C GLU A 160 -7.68 17.74 -12.64
N ILE A 161 -6.76 18.04 -11.72
CA ILE A 161 -5.62 17.16 -11.41
C ILE A 161 -6.12 15.83 -10.83
N TYR A 162 -7.00 15.87 -9.83
CA TYR A 162 -7.57 14.66 -9.22
C TYR A 162 -8.30 13.80 -10.25
N LYS A 163 -9.08 14.42 -11.14
CA LYS A 163 -9.75 13.70 -12.22
C LYS A 163 -8.76 12.98 -13.14
N LYS A 164 -7.67 13.64 -13.53
CA LYS A 164 -6.63 13.01 -14.37
C LYS A 164 -5.95 11.85 -13.66
N LEU A 165 -5.64 11.99 -12.37
CA LEU A 165 -5.06 10.91 -11.57
C LEU A 165 -6.03 9.73 -11.46
N ASP A 166 -7.32 9.98 -11.24
CA ASP A 166 -8.35 8.94 -11.21
C ASP A 166 -8.48 8.22 -12.55
N GLU A 167 -8.50 8.96 -13.66
CA GLU A 167 -8.52 8.37 -15.02
C GLU A 167 -7.31 7.45 -15.24
N ARG A 168 -6.10 7.88 -14.85
CA ARG A 168 -4.88 7.06 -14.98
C ARG A 168 -4.88 5.83 -14.08
N ASN A 169 -5.32 5.97 -12.84
CA ASN A 169 -5.45 4.82 -11.94
C ASN A 169 -6.48 3.82 -12.47
N ASN A 170 -7.59 4.29 -13.05
CA ASN A 170 -8.58 3.44 -13.70
C ASN A 170 -8.02 2.73 -14.93
N GLU A 171 -7.13 3.37 -15.70
CA GLU A 171 -6.40 2.72 -16.80
C GLU A 171 -5.48 1.60 -16.30
N VAL A 172 -4.72 1.84 -15.22
CA VAL A 172 -3.88 0.82 -14.58
C VAL A 172 -4.74 -0.36 -14.14
N ASN A 173 -5.81 -0.10 -13.37
CA ASN A 173 -6.71 -1.13 -12.87
C ASN A 173 -7.26 -2.02 -13.98
N LYS A 174 -7.70 -1.42 -15.10
CA LYS A 174 -8.19 -2.18 -16.26
C LYS A 174 -7.08 -2.99 -16.94
N ALA A 175 -5.90 -2.40 -17.09
CA ALA A 175 -4.78 -3.08 -17.75
C ALA A 175 -4.23 -4.25 -16.92
N THR A 176 -4.36 -4.19 -15.59
CA THR A 176 -3.86 -5.22 -14.66
C THR A 176 -4.94 -6.16 -14.15
N GLU A 177 -6.21 -5.97 -14.50
CA GLU A 177 -7.36 -6.74 -13.99
C GLU A 177 -7.14 -8.26 -14.10
N SER A 178 -6.70 -8.73 -15.28
CA SER A 178 -6.46 -10.15 -15.51
C SER A 178 -5.26 -10.70 -14.74
N LEU A 179 -4.27 -9.87 -14.40
CA LEU A 179 -3.10 -10.27 -13.61
C LEU A 179 -3.47 -10.32 -12.13
N ASN A 180 -4.24 -9.34 -11.65
CA ASN A 180 -4.79 -9.32 -10.29
C ASN A 180 -5.68 -10.54 -10.03
N LYS A 181 -6.54 -10.92 -10.99
CA LYS A 181 -7.32 -12.17 -10.88
C LYS A 181 -6.45 -13.42 -10.79
N GLN A 182 -5.31 -13.46 -11.51
CA GLN A 182 -4.37 -14.58 -11.40
C GLN A 182 -3.69 -14.60 -10.02
N LEU A 183 -3.37 -13.44 -9.43
CA LEU A 183 -2.87 -13.36 -8.06
C LEU A 183 -3.89 -13.93 -7.07
N ASP A 184 -5.15 -13.53 -7.17
CA ASP A 184 -6.23 -14.05 -6.29
C ASP A 184 -6.31 -15.58 -6.35
N GLU A 185 -6.28 -16.15 -7.56
CA GLU A 185 -6.30 -17.60 -7.78
C GLU A 185 -5.06 -18.30 -7.22
N ILE A 186 -3.88 -17.67 -7.29
CA ILE A 186 -2.63 -18.21 -6.75
C ILE A 186 -2.64 -18.16 -5.22
N TYR A 187 -3.06 -17.04 -4.63
CA TYR A 187 -3.18 -16.91 -3.18
C TYR A 187 -4.19 -17.91 -2.62
N SER A 188 -5.31 -18.16 -3.30
CA SER A 188 -6.25 -19.21 -2.90
C SER A 188 -5.60 -20.61 -2.88
N LYS A 189 -4.69 -20.91 -3.80
CA LYS A 189 -3.98 -22.20 -3.82
C LYS A 189 -2.99 -22.33 -2.67
N ILE A 190 -2.25 -21.25 -2.38
CA ILE A 190 -1.34 -21.17 -1.23
C ILE A 190 -2.14 -21.37 0.07
N ASP A 191 -3.28 -20.69 0.19
CA ASP A 191 -4.18 -20.85 1.34
C ASP A 191 -4.68 -22.27 1.49
N ASP A 192 -5.05 -22.95 0.40
CA ASP A 192 -5.49 -24.34 0.46
C ASP A 192 -4.36 -25.31 0.87
N ILE A 193 -3.12 -25.04 0.48
CA ILE A 193 -1.94 -25.76 0.97
C ILE A 193 -1.77 -25.56 2.48
N ASN A 194 -1.88 -24.31 2.95
CA ASN A 194 -1.76 -23.97 4.37
C ASN A 194 -2.90 -24.55 5.21
N LYS A 195 -4.14 -24.53 4.72
CA LYS A 195 -5.32 -25.09 5.40
C LYS A 195 -5.18 -26.58 5.72
N LYS A 196 -4.56 -27.36 4.83
CA LYS A 196 -4.28 -28.79 5.08
C LYS A 196 -3.41 -29.02 6.32
N ASN A 197 -2.61 -28.01 6.69
CA ASN A 197 -1.67 -28.05 7.80
C ASN A 197 -2.11 -27.15 8.97
N ASN A 198 -3.34 -26.63 8.96
CA ASN A 198 -3.81 -25.65 9.95
C ASN A 198 -3.70 -26.16 11.40
N SER A 199 -4.00 -27.43 11.66
CA SER A 199 -3.86 -28.01 13.00
C SER A 199 -2.41 -28.03 13.52
N ILE A 200 -1.42 -28.12 12.61
CA ILE A 200 0.00 -28.04 12.95
C ILE A 200 0.36 -26.57 13.23
N TRP A 201 -0.16 -25.63 12.44
CA TRP A 201 0.06 -24.19 12.66
C TRP A 201 -0.56 -23.68 13.96
N GLU A 202 -1.77 -24.12 14.33
CA GLU A 202 -2.40 -23.82 15.62
C GLU A 202 -1.54 -24.32 16.79
N LYS A 203 -0.94 -25.51 16.64
CA LYS A 203 -0.02 -26.06 17.63
C LYS A 203 1.27 -25.24 17.74
N VAL A 204 1.80 -24.75 16.61
CA VAL A 204 2.95 -23.83 16.60
C VAL A 204 2.61 -22.52 17.33
N ASP A 205 1.50 -21.87 16.99
CA ASP A 205 1.06 -20.63 17.60
C ASP A 205 0.83 -20.78 19.12
N TYR A 206 0.11 -21.82 19.53
CA TYR A 206 -0.16 -22.10 20.94
C TYR A 206 1.12 -22.26 21.77
N ASN A 207 2.13 -22.96 21.25
CA ASN A 207 3.39 -23.18 21.97
C ASN A 207 4.31 -21.95 21.92
N TYR A 208 4.32 -21.20 20.82
CA TYR A 208 5.08 -19.95 20.71
C TYR A 208 4.58 -18.91 21.73
N ASN A 209 3.26 -18.76 21.88
CA ASN A 209 2.63 -17.84 22.84
C ASN A 209 2.86 -18.23 24.32
N LYS A 210 3.31 -19.46 24.60
CA LYS A 210 3.71 -19.89 25.96
C LYS A 210 5.16 -19.56 26.30
N ILE A 211 6.02 -19.37 25.30
CA ILE A 211 7.45 -19.10 25.49
C ILE A 211 7.72 -17.61 25.74
N ILE A 212 6.80 -16.73 25.33
CA ILE A 212 6.94 -15.26 25.42
C ILE A 212 6.29 -14.68 26.71
N LYS A 213 5.65 -15.51 27.54
CA LYS A 213 5.17 -15.12 28.88
C LYS A 213 6.17 -15.53 29.96
#